data_AF-X0YEH0-F1
#
_entry.id   AF-X0YEH0-F1
#
_cell.length_a   1.000
_cell.length_b   1.000
_cell.length_c   1.000
_cell.angle_alpha   90.00
_cell.angle_beta   90.00
_cell.angle_gamma   90.00
#
_symmetry.space_group_name_H-M   'P 1'
#
loop_
_entity.id
_entity.type
_entity.pdbx_description
1 polymer ?
#
loop_
_entity_poly.entity_id
_entity_poly.type
_entity_poly.pdbx_seq_one_letter_code
_entity_poly.pdbx_strand_id
1 'polypeptide(L)'
;VRHDNTDRVEVAFPHETGHIHSNDEKLVVGDASPVVRIWRWNGESYDGPRVLCEHRSSAHVQKVHVHPRFTPDGSHVLYTSDCSAYGNLYLAEVPEFDALPPLEEVLRTP
;
A
#
# COMPACT_ATOMS: atom_id res chain seq x y z
N VAL A 1 17.11 -11.11 -4.27
CA VAL A 1 17.32 -12.15 -5.30
C VAL A 1 18.32 -11.66 -6.33
N ARG A 2 19.40 -12.42 -6.54
CA ARG A 2 20.38 -12.14 -7.58
C ARG A 2 19.94 -12.75 -8.92
N HIS A 3 20.63 -12.41 -10.00
CA HIS A 3 20.35 -12.91 -11.35
C HIS A 3 20.43 -14.44 -11.48
N ASP A 4 21.09 -15.11 -10.53
CA ASP A 4 21.23 -16.57 -10.43
C ASP A 4 20.21 -17.21 -9.47
N ASN A 5 19.18 -16.46 -9.04
CA ASN A 5 18.18 -16.85 -8.06
C ASN A 5 18.71 -17.13 -6.63
N THR A 6 19.95 -16.76 -6.32
CA THR A 6 20.44 -16.77 -4.94
C THR A 6 19.90 -15.58 -4.13
N ASP A 7 20.04 -15.62 -2.81
CA ASP A 7 19.49 -14.60 -1.88
C ASP A 7 17.97 -14.37 -2.09
N ARG A 8 17.23 -15.47 -2.27
CA ARG A 8 15.76 -15.45 -2.39
C ARG A 8 15.12 -15.72 -1.03
N VAL A 9 14.23 -14.83 -0.62
CA VAL A 9 13.36 -14.99 0.54
C VAL A 9 11.93 -15.02 0.02
N GLU A 10 11.18 -16.05 0.40
CA GLU A 10 9.75 -16.19 0.11
C GLU A 10 9.03 -16.33 1.45
N VAL A 11 8.02 -15.49 1.67
CA VAL A 11 7.23 -15.47 2.89
C VAL A 11 5.75 -15.33 2.54
N ALA A 12 4.88 -15.76 3.44
CA ALA A 12 3.47 -15.45 3.31
C ALA A 12 3.28 -13.94 3.45
N PHE A 13 2.53 -13.35 2.51
CA PHE A 13 2.16 -11.94 2.58
C PHE A 13 0.82 -11.81 3.31
N PRO A 14 0.73 -11.01 4.38
CA PRO A 14 -0.49 -10.93 5.19
C PRO A 14 -1.56 -10.08 4.49
N HIS A 15 -2.79 -10.59 4.50
CA HIS A 15 -4.02 -10.01 3.94
C HIS A 15 -4.08 -10.00 2.40
N GLU A 16 -5.30 -10.15 1.88
CA GLU A 16 -5.54 -10.03 0.43
C GLU A 16 -5.35 -8.59 -0.01
N THR A 17 -4.58 -8.37 -1.08
CA THR A 17 -4.31 -7.05 -1.65
C THR A 17 -4.49 -7.02 -3.16
N GLY A 18 -4.76 -5.83 -3.71
CA GLY A 18 -4.77 -5.55 -5.15
C GLY A 18 -3.37 -5.22 -5.64
N HIS A 19 -3.17 -4.03 -6.21
CA HIS A 19 -1.87 -3.64 -6.73
C HIS A 19 -0.92 -3.34 -5.57
N ILE A 20 0.37 -3.65 -5.78
CA ILE A 20 1.43 -3.38 -4.82
C ILE A 20 2.64 -2.75 -5.47
N HIS A 21 3.42 -2.04 -4.67
CA HIS A 21 4.72 -1.49 -5.05
C HIS A 21 5.65 -1.43 -3.83
N SER A 22 6.95 -1.53 -4.07
CA SER A 22 7.99 -1.21 -3.10
C SER A 22 9.22 -0.67 -3.82
N ASN A 23 10.02 0.15 -3.13
CA ASN A 23 11.34 0.57 -3.61
C ASN A 23 12.42 -0.47 -3.25
N ASP A 24 12.25 -1.11 -2.10
CA ASP A 24 13.09 -2.17 -1.56
C ASP A 24 12.22 -3.19 -0.78
N GLU A 25 12.83 -4.03 0.05
CA GLU A 25 12.11 -5.01 0.87
C GLU A 25 11.42 -4.41 2.09
N LYS A 26 11.78 -3.19 2.51
CA LYS A 26 11.44 -2.70 3.86
C LYS A 26 10.00 -2.28 3.99
N LEU A 27 9.47 -1.60 2.98
CA LEU A 27 8.09 -1.12 2.95
C LEU A 27 7.42 -1.52 1.65
N VAL A 28 6.23 -2.10 1.78
CA VAL A 28 5.34 -2.39 0.64
C VAL A 28 4.11 -1.52 0.79
N VAL A 29 3.69 -0.87 -0.28
CA VAL A 29 2.39 -0.19 -0.37
C VAL A 29 1.46 -0.99 -1.26
N GLY A 30 0.18 -0.97 -0.96
CA GLY A 30 -0.84 -1.57 -1.81
C GLY A 30 -2.22 -0.99 -1.60
N ASP A 31 -3.11 -1.32 -2.53
CA ASP A 31 -4.53 -0.97 -2.48
C ASP A 31 -5.39 -2.23 -2.30
N ALA A 32 -6.31 -2.20 -1.34
CA ALA A 32 -7.47 -3.10 -1.27
C ALA A 32 -8.45 -2.61 -0.22
N SER A 33 -9.71 -3.04 -0.31
CA SER A 33 -10.81 -2.37 0.40
C SER A 33 -10.79 -0.87 0.01
N PRO A 34 -11.40 0.10 0.73
CA PRO A 34 -11.41 1.49 0.25
C PRO A 34 -10.10 2.24 0.55
N VAL A 35 -8.99 1.56 0.86
CA VAL A 35 -7.78 2.17 1.45
C VAL A 35 -6.47 1.86 0.71
N VAL A 36 -5.56 2.82 0.77
CA VAL A 36 -4.12 2.60 0.58
C VAL A 36 -3.53 2.20 1.93
N ARG A 37 -2.67 1.18 1.93
CA ARG A 37 -2.08 0.63 3.16
C ARG A 37 -0.64 0.18 2.95
N ILE A 38 0.09 0.10 4.05
CA ILE A 38 1.53 -0.15 4.10
C ILE A 38 1.82 -1.36 4.98
N TRP A 39 2.79 -2.18 4.57
CA TRP A 39 3.40 -3.25 5.34
C TRP A 39 4.88 -2.96 5.55
N ARG A 40 5.44 -3.46 6.66
CA ARG A 40 6.86 -3.30 7.00
C ARG A 40 7.55 -4.63 7.22
N TRP A 41 8.69 -4.84 6.59
CA TRP A 41 9.54 -6.01 6.84
C TRP A 41 10.11 -5.97 8.25
N ASN A 42 9.99 -7.08 8.98
CA ASN A 42 10.48 -7.21 10.36
C ASN A 42 11.75 -8.09 10.47
N GLY A 43 12.30 -8.57 9.35
CA GLY A 43 13.44 -9.48 9.32
C GLY A 43 13.08 -10.94 9.01
N GLU A 44 11.82 -11.32 9.22
CA GLU A 44 11.32 -12.69 8.99
C GLU A 44 10.04 -12.71 8.14
N SER A 45 9.17 -11.71 8.31
CA SER A 45 7.89 -11.55 7.63
C SER A 45 7.51 -10.06 7.52
N TYR A 46 6.26 -9.77 7.21
CA TYR A 46 5.74 -8.40 7.13
C TYR A 46 4.75 -8.11 8.26
N ASP A 47 4.98 -7.01 8.98
CA ASP A 47 4.04 -6.40 9.91
C ASP A 47 2.97 -5.61 9.15
N GLY A 48 1.78 -5.48 9.75
CA GLY A 48 0.66 -4.69 9.22
C GLY A 48 -0.46 -5.55 8.63
N PRO A 49 -1.28 -4.99 7.73
CA PRO A 49 -1.17 -3.65 7.14
C PRO A 49 -1.60 -2.52 8.08
N ARG A 50 -1.03 -1.34 7.86
CA ARG A 50 -1.50 -0.08 8.44
C ARG A 50 -2.04 0.85 7.37
N VAL A 51 -3.11 1.59 7.67
CA VAL A 51 -3.84 2.40 6.71
C VAL A 51 -3.17 3.76 6.53
N LEU A 52 -2.84 4.11 5.28
CA LEU A 52 -2.31 5.41 4.91
C LEU A 52 -3.44 6.43 4.68
N CYS A 53 -4.39 6.08 3.83
CA CYS A 53 -5.54 6.93 3.49
C CYS A 53 -6.66 6.14 2.81
N GLU A 54 -7.86 6.71 2.73
CA GLU A 54 -8.90 6.22 1.83
C GLU A 54 -8.60 6.65 0.39
N HIS A 55 -8.63 5.71 -0.56
CA HIS A 55 -8.39 6.04 -1.97
C HIS A 55 -9.66 6.51 -2.70
N ARG A 56 -10.87 6.08 -2.27
CA ARG A 56 -12.18 6.45 -2.86
C ARG A 56 -12.24 6.36 -4.38
N SER A 57 -11.68 5.29 -4.93
CA SER A 57 -11.59 5.06 -6.37
C SER A 57 -12.71 4.14 -6.85
N SER A 58 -13.18 4.36 -8.06
CA SER A 58 -14.15 3.51 -8.76
C SER A 58 -13.58 2.18 -9.30
N ALA A 59 -12.48 1.68 -8.73
CA ALA A 59 -11.82 0.44 -9.15
C ALA A 59 -12.76 -0.77 -9.06
N HIS A 60 -13.71 -0.76 -8.12
CA HIS A 60 -14.74 -1.80 -7.98
C HIS A 60 -15.67 -1.93 -9.20
N VAL A 61 -15.75 -0.91 -10.06
CA VAL A 61 -16.43 -0.95 -11.37
C VAL A 61 -15.44 -0.79 -12.54
N GLN A 62 -14.15 -1.04 -12.29
CA GLN A 62 -13.07 -1.08 -13.30
C GLN A 62 -12.94 0.21 -14.14
N LYS A 63 -13.20 1.37 -13.53
CA LYS A 63 -13.08 2.68 -14.20
C LYS A 63 -11.73 3.36 -13.93
N VAL A 64 -11.42 3.62 -12.67
CA VAL A 64 -10.12 4.18 -12.26
C VAL A 64 -9.51 3.27 -11.18
N HIS A 65 -8.31 2.76 -11.46
CA HIS A 65 -7.56 1.89 -10.55
C HIS A 65 -6.61 2.74 -9.70
N VAL A 66 -6.17 2.23 -8.54
CA VAL A 66 -5.44 3.04 -7.55
C VAL A 66 -3.94 3.10 -7.82
N HIS A 67 -3.31 1.98 -8.16
CA HIS A 67 -1.88 1.84 -8.46
C HIS A 67 -0.95 2.68 -7.56
N PRO A 68 -0.95 2.46 -6.22
CA PRO A 68 -0.13 3.23 -5.32
C PRO A 68 1.37 2.93 -5.53
N ARG A 69 2.19 3.98 -5.49
CA ARG A 69 3.63 3.93 -5.73
C ARG A 69 4.35 4.84 -4.74
N PHE A 70 5.41 4.37 -4.11
CA PHE A 70 6.28 5.24 -3.32
C PHE A 70 7.03 6.22 -4.23
N THR A 71 7.30 7.42 -3.72
CA THR A 71 8.35 8.29 -4.25
C THR A 71 9.73 7.64 -4.07
N PRO A 72 10.77 8.03 -4.83
CA PRO A 72 12.09 7.40 -4.73
C PRO A 72 12.72 7.46 -3.32
N ASP A 73 12.41 8.51 -2.56
CA ASP A 73 12.85 8.70 -1.17
C ASP A 73 11.93 8.04 -0.14
N GLY A 74 10.79 7.48 -0.57
CA GLY A 74 9.80 6.83 0.30
C GLY A 74 8.93 7.77 1.14
N SER A 75 9.11 9.09 1.02
CA SER A 75 8.41 10.07 1.86
C SER A 75 6.92 10.24 1.52
N HIS A 76 6.52 9.82 0.32
CA HIS A 76 5.13 9.92 -0.13
C HIS A 76 4.70 8.69 -0.94
N VAL A 77 3.39 8.51 -1.06
CA VAL A 77 2.75 7.58 -1.99
C VAL A 77 1.93 8.37 -3.01
N LEU A 78 2.27 8.22 -4.29
CA LEU A 78 1.46 8.65 -5.42
C LEU A 78 0.42 7.57 -5.72
N TYR A 79 -0.84 7.97 -5.94
CA TYR A 79 -1.90 7.06 -6.36
C TYR A 79 -2.91 7.78 -7.26
N THR A 80 -3.70 7.01 -8.00
CA THR A 80 -4.80 7.51 -8.82
C THR A 80 -6.15 7.34 -8.11
N SER A 81 -7.05 8.32 -8.30
CA SER A 81 -8.43 8.25 -7.79
C SER A 81 -9.35 9.15 -8.58
N ASP A 82 -10.63 8.82 -8.61
CA ASP A 82 -11.70 9.66 -9.14
C ASP A 82 -12.64 10.20 -8.05
N CYS A 83 -12.15 10.33 -6.81
CA CYS A 83 -12.92 10.86 -5.69
C CYS A 83 -13.44 12.29 -5.91
N SER A 84 -12.85 13.04 -6.84
CA SER A 84 -13.28 14.36 -7.30
C SER A 84 -14.09 14.33 -8.60
N ALA A 85 -14.71 13.19 -8.93
CA ALA A 85 -15.47 12.89 -10.17
C ALA A 85 -14.66 12.74 -11.47
N TYR A 86 -13.34 12.94 -11.44
CA TYR A 86 -12.45 12.68 -12.58
C TYR A 86 -11.17 12.02 -12.09
N GLY A 87 -10.57 11.16 -12.93
CA GLY A 87 -9.31 10.48 -12.61
C GLY A 87 -8.18 11.49 -12.45
N ASN A 88 -7.63 11.57 -11.24
CA ASN A 88 -6.55 12.48 -10.87
C ASN A 88 -5.43 11.72 -10.15
N LEU A 89 -4.26 12.37 -10.08
CA LEU A 89 -3.13 11.94 -9.26
C LEU A 89 -3.20 12.62 -7.88
N TYR A 90 -2.98 11.83 -6.84
CA TYR A 90 -2.93 12.27 -5.45
C TYR A 90 -1.62 11.82 -4.82
N LEU A 91 -1.10 12.65 -3.92
CA LEU A 91 0.13 12.38 -3.18
C LEU A 91 -0.20 12.40 -1.69
N ALA A 92 0.07 11.30 -0.99
CA ALA A 92 -0.09 11.18 0.45
C ALA A 92 1.28 11.08 1.11
N GLU A 93 1.50 11.86 2.17
CA GLU A 93 2.72 11.77 2.99
C GLU A 93 2.76 10.43 3.74
N VAL A 94 3.93 9.80 3.81
CA VAL A 94 4.18 8.57 4.54
C VAL A 94 4.81 8.92 5.90
N PRO A 95 4.03 8.90 6.99
CA PRO A 95 4.59 9.10 8.32
C PRO A 95 5.32 7.84 8.79
N GLU A 96 5.89 7.91 9.99
CA GLU A 96 6.44 6.73 10.68
C GLU A 96 5.41 5.59 10.73
N PHE A 97 5.86 4.37 10.40
CA PHE A 97 4.98 3.22 10.22
C PHE A 97 4.07 2.98 11.43
N ASP A 98 4.60 3.03 12.65
CA ASP A 98 3.83 2.76 13.87
C ASP A 98 2.88 3.90 14.28
N ALA A 99 2.95 5.05 13.62
CA ALA A 99 1.97 6.13 13.79
C ALA A 99 0.70 5.93 12.96
N LEU A 100 0.72 5.05 11.96
CA LEU A 100 -0.44 4.73 11.14
C LEU A 100 -1.40 3.79 11.90
N PRO A 101 -2.73 3.91 11.73
CA PRO A 101 -3.67 3.02 12.38
C PRO A 101 -3.63 1.60 11.75
N PRO A 102 -3.71 0.52 12.56
CA PRO A 102 -3.93 -0.83 12.05
C PRO A 102 -5.20 -0.93 11.21
N LEU A 103 -5.19 -1.77 10.17
CA LEU A 103 -6.36 -1.96 9.30
C LEU A 103 -7.61 -2.41 10.07
N GLU A 104 -7.43 -3.28 11.06
CA GLU A 104 -8.53 -3.83 11.87
C GLU A 104 -9.22 -2.76 12.70
N GLU A 105 -8.53 -1.68 13.08
CA GLU A 105 -9.14 -0.57 13.82
C GLU A 105 -9.98 0.32 12.90
N VAL A 106 -9.49 0.56 11.67
CA VAL A 106 -10.19 1.40 10.69
C VAL A 106 -11.46 0.72 10.19
N LEU A 107 -11.38 -0.57 9.82
CA LEU A 107 -12.53 -1.31 9.25
C LEU A 107 -13.57 -1.78 10.28
N ARG A 108 -13.31 -1.62 11.58
CA ARG A 108 -14.30 -1.88 12.66
C ARG A 108 -15.24 -0.71 12.91
N THR A 109 -15.05 0.42 12.24
CA THR A 109 -15.94 1.58 12.37
C THR A 109 -17.21 1.33 11.54
N PRO A 110 -18.41 1.33 12.15
CA PRO A 110 -19.67 1.01 11.48
C PRO A 110 -20.07 2.04 10.41
#